data_AF-A0A401FNQ6-F1
#
_entry.id   AF-A0A401FNQ6-F1
#
_cell.length_a   1.000
_cell.length_b   1.000
_cell.length_c   1.000
_cell.angle_alpha   90.00
_cell.angle_beta   90.00
_cell.angle_gamma   90.00
#
_symmetry.space_group_name_H-M   'P 1'
#
loop_
_entity.id
_entity.type
_entity.pdbx_description
1 polymer ?
#
loop_
_entity_poly.entity_id
_entity_poly.type
_entity_poly.pdbx_seq_one_letter_code
_entity_poly.pdbx_strand_id
1 'polypeptide(L)' 'MDLIRAIAQEQGFKVKIKPVGFNAAVQALEANQLDGVIAGMSVTPERQAKFDFSNPYFDSGVVMAVNPKGSIKSLKKS' A
#
# COMPACT_ATOMS: atom_id res chain seq x y z
N MET A 1 10.19 -4.67 4.76
CA MET A 1 11.07 -3.52 4.42
C MET A 1 12.19 -3.92 3.46
N ASP A 2 12.35 -5.22 3.20
CA ASP A 2 13.38 -5.77 2.33
C ASP A 2 13.09 -5.51 0.85
N LEU A 3 11.82 -5.47 0.46
CA LEU A 3 11.40 -5.21 -0.93
C LEU A 3 11.90 -3.85 -1.46
N ILE A 4 11.65 -2.75 -0.75
CA ILE A 4 12.09 -1.41 -1.19
C ILE A 4 13.62 -1.29 -1.22
N ARG A 5 14.32 -2.02 -0.32
CA ARG A 5 15.79 -2.03 -0.29
C ARG A 5 16.36 -2.83 -1.46
N ALA A 6 15.77 -3.97 -1.79
CA ALA A 6 16.16 -4.78 -2.94
C ALA A 6 15.98 -4.01 -4.25
N ILE A 7 14.80 -3.38 -4.46
CA ILE A 7 14.53 -2.56 -5.65
C ILE A 7 15.55 -1.42 -5.77
N ALA A 8 15.89 -0.77 -4.66
CA ALA A 8 16.83 0.34 -4.66
C ALA A 8 18.27 -0.09 -4.93
N GLN A 9 18.69 -1.26 -4.47
CA GLN A 9 19.98 -1.85 -4.84
C GLN A 9 20.03 -2.19 -6.33
N GLU A 10 18.94 -2.75 -6.88
CA GLU A 10 18.86 -3.13 -8.29
C GLU A 10 18.84 -1.92 -9.23
N GLN A 11 18.17 -0.85 -8.83
CA GLN A 11 17.99 0.38 -9.62
C GLN A 11 19.02 1.48 -9.28
N GLY A 12 19.92 1.24 -8.32
CA GLY A 12 21.02 2.15 -7.98
C GLY A 12 20.63 3.44 -7.25
N PHE A 13 19.47 3.52 -6.61
CA PHE A 13 19.03 4.71 -5.86
C PHE A 13 19.13 4.54 -4.34
N LYS A 14 19.21 5.66 -3.61
CA LYS A 14 19.24 5.67 -2.14
C LYS A 14 17.82 5.84 -1.59
N VAL A 15 17.36 4.89 -0.76
CA VAL A 15 16.04 4.99 -0.10
C VAL A 15 16.17 5.65 1.26
N LYS A 16 15.38 6.69 1.50
CA LYS A 16 15.16 7.23 2.85
C LYS A 16 13.75 6.88 3.30
N ILE A 17 13.63 5.79 4.05
CA ILE A 17 12.33 5.32 4.56
C ILE A 17 11.93 6.21 5.74
N LYS A 18 10.78 6.88 5.64
CA LYS A 18 10.14 7.57 6.76
C LYS A 18 8.87 6.79 7.15
N PRO A 19 8.81 6.19 8.35
CA PRO A 19 7.58 5.58 8.82
C PRO A 19 6.57 6.69 9.15
N VAL A 20 5.54 6.81 8.33
CA VAL A 20 4.41 7.73 8.53
C VAL A 20 3.11 6.95 8.40
N GLY A 21 2.05 7.42 9.07
CA GLY A 21 0.73 6.81 8.94
C GLY A 21 0.22 6.87 7.49
N PHE A 22 -0.59 5.89 7.09
CA PHE A 22 -1.07 5.74 5.71
C PHE A 22 -1.67 7.04 5.13
N ASN A 23 -2.55 7.71 5.87
CA ASN A 23 -3.18 8.97 5.44
C ASN A 23 -2.15 10.10 5.24
N ALA A 24 -1.15 10.20 6.14
CA ALA A 24 -0.10 11.19 6.02
C ALA A 24 0.81 10.90 4.82
N ALA A 25 1.06 9.63 4.50
CA ALA A 25 1.82 9.22 3.32
C ALA A 25 1.14 9.64 2.02
N VAL A 26 -0.18 9.43 1.92
CA VAL A 26 -0.98 9.80 0.73
C VAL A 26 -1.01 11.32 0.56
N GLN A 27 -1.26 12.08 1.62
CA GLN A 27 -1.26 13.55 1.55
C GLN A 27 0.12 14.11 1.18
N ALA A 28 1.20 13.55 1.74
CA ALA A 28 2.55 13.97 1.40
C ALA A 28 2.92 13.63 -0.06
N LEU A 29 2.37 12.54 -0.63
CA LEU A 29 2.50 12.22 -2.05
C LEU A 29 1.71 13.23 -2.93
N GLU A 30 0.47 13.58 -2.56
CA GLU A 30 -0.30 14.63 -3.26
C GLU A 30 0.42 16.00 -3.21
N ALA A 31 1.09 16.29 -2.09
CA ALA A 31 1.84 17.53 -1.87
C ALA A 31 3.25 17.51 -2.51
N ASN A 32 3.63 16.47 -3.26
CA ASN A 32 4.96 16.28 -3.83
C ASN A 32 6.11 16.32 -2.79
N GLN A 33 5.83 15.96 -1.54
CA GLN A 33 6.83 15.88 -0.46
C GLN A 33 7.48 14.51 -0.34
N LEU A 34 6.91 13.49 -0.99
CA LEU A 34 7.43 12.13 -1.08
C LEU A 34 7.42 11.70 -2.55
N ASP A 35 8.47 11.00 -2.96
CA ASP A 35 8.58 10.48 -4.34
C ASP A 35 7.83 9.14 -4.54
N GLY A 36 7.37 8.51 -3.46
CA GLY A 36 6.64 7.25 -3.53
C GLY A 36 6.22 6.69 -2.17
N VAL A 37 5.23 5.80 -2.19
CA VAL A 37 4.66 5.18 -0.99
C VAL A 37 4.62 3.66 -1.17
N ILE A 38 5.20 2.92 -0.21
CA ILE A 38 5.13 1.45 -0.14
C ILE A 38 4.38 1.04 1.13
N ALA A 39 3.05 0.94 1.04
CA ALA A 39 2.18 0.73 2.21
C ALA A 39 1.04 -0.28 1.98
N GLY A 40 1.14 -1.16 0.99
CA GLY A 40 0.04 -2.09 0.67
C GLY A 40 -1.23 -1.36 0.24
N MET A 41 -1.08 -0.28 -0.52
CA MET A 41 -2.19 0.55 -0.97
C MET A 41 -3.02 -0.21 -2.01
N SER A 42 -4.31 -0.41 -1.73
CA SER A 42 -5.22 -0.93 -2.74
C SER A 42 -5.33 0.04 -3.92
N VAL A 43 -5.18 -0.50 -5.12
CA VAL A 43 -5.39 0.20 -6.38
C VAL A 43 -6.89 0.43 -6.53
N THR A 44 -7.34 1.67 -6.38
CA THR A 44 -8.74 2.08 -6.61
C THR A 44 -8.81 3.08 -7.76
N PRO A 45 -9.93 3.17 -8.49
CA PRO A 45 -10.06 4.06 -9.64
C PRO A 45 -9.78 5.54 -9.29
N GLU A 46 -10.27 5.99 -8.14
CA GLU A 46 -10.02 7.37 -7.65
C GLU A 46 -8.54 7.67 -7.42
N ARG A 47 -7.77 6.65 -6.98
CA ARG A 47 -6.34 6.83 -6.76
C ARG A 47 -5.56 6.69 -8.06
N GLN A 48 -5.96 5.82 -8.98
CA GLN A 48 -5.34 5.72 -10.31
C GLN A 48 -5.50 7.02 -11.11
N ALA A 49 -6.57 7.77 -10.89
CA ALA A 49 -6.74 9.08 -11.51
C ALA A 49 -5.76 10.15 -10.98
N LYS A 50 -5.14 9.92 -9.82
CA LYS A 50 -4.28 10.89 -9.12
C LYS A 50 -2.82 10.47 -8.99
N PHE A 51 -2.54 9.17 -9.06
CA PHE A 51 -1.22 8.61 -8.81
C PHE A 51 -0.90 7.49 -9.79
N ASP A 52 0.37 7.43 -10.17
CA ASP A 52 0.91 6.28 -10.88
C ASP A 52 1.16 5.12 -9.92
N PHE A 53 0.71 3.93 -10.31
CA PHE A 53 0.93 2.68 -9.58
C PHE A 53 1.96 1.82 -10.31
N SER A 54 2.87 1.20 -9.56
CA SER A 54 3.74 0.15 -10.09
C SER A 54 2.94 -1.13 -10.36
N ASN A 55 3.55 -2.10 -11.04
CA ASN A 55 3.01 -3.45 -11.06
C ASN A 55 2.79 -3.95 -9.62
N PRO A 56 1.65 -4.60 -9.33
CA PRO A 56 1.34 -5.09 -8.00
C PRO A 56 2.35 -6.17 -7.60
N TYR A 57 3.07 -5.92 -6.50
CA TYR A 57 4.04 -6.85 -5.91
C TYR A 57 3.40 -7.85 -4.94
N PHE A 58 2.09 -7.74 -4.71
CA PHE A 58 1.30 -8.62 -3.85
C PHE A 58 -0.13 -8.67 -4.38
N ASP A 59 -0.69 -9.87 -4.53
CA ASP A 59 -2.11 -10.04 -4.88
C ASP A 59 -2.93 -9.92 -3.60
N SER A 60 -3.51 -8.75 -3.36
CA SER A 60 -4.28 -8.46 -2.15
C SER A 60 -5.73 -8.88 -2.31
N GLY A 61 -6.09 -10.06 -1.82
CA GLY A 61 -7.48 -10.43 -1.59
C GLY A 61 -8.01 -9.81 -0.29
N VAL A 62 -9.20 -9.21 -0.31
CA VAL A 62 -9.90 -8.81 0.92
C VAL A 62 -10.29 -10.08 1.67
N VAL A 63 -9.58 -10.35 2.77
CA VAL A 63 -9.93 -11.41 3.73
C VAL A 63 -10.49 -10.77 4.99
N MET A 64 -11.63 -11.26 5.46
CA MET A 64 -12.21 -10.80 6.72
C MET A 64 -11.68 -11.69 7.85
N ALA A 65 -10.89 -11.10 8.75
CA ALA A 65 -10.52 -11.76 10.00
C ALA A 65 -11.69 -11.67 10.98
N VAL A 66 -12.15 -12.82 11.49
CA VAL A 66 -13.19 -12.90 12.53
C VAL A 66 -12.60 -13.45 13.82
N ASN A 67 -13.14 -13.02 14.96
CA ASN A 67 -12.79 -13.63 16.24
C ASN A 67 -13.19 -15.11 16.22
N PRO A 68 -12.29 -16.06 16.54
CA PRO A 68 -12.62 -17.49 16.55
C PRO A 68 -13.74 -17.86 17.53
N LYS A 69 -14.03 -17.00 18.53
CA LYS A 69 -15.15 -17.14 19.47
C LYS A 69 -16.39 -16.30 19.11
N GLY A 70 -16.37 -15.60 17.97
CA GLY A 70 -17.46 -14.74 17.52
C GLY A 70 -18.51 -15.48 16.68
N SER A 71 -19.68 -14.86 16.51
CA SER A 71 -20.82 -15.44 15.78
C SER A 71 -20.79 -15.19 14.26
N ILE A 72 -19.78 -14.49 13.74
CA ILE A 72 -19.69 -14.12 12.32
C ILE A 72 -19.10 -15.29 11.53
N LYS A 73 -19.89 -15.86 10.61
CA LYS A 73 -19.53 -17.06 9.83
C LYS A 73 -19.36 -16.83 8.33
N SER A 74 -19.78 -15.69 7.79
CA SER A 74 -19.61 -15.41 6.35
C SER A 74 -19.61 -13.92 6.05
N LEU A 75 -18.85 -13.57 5.01
CA LEU A 75 -18.89 -12.28 4.34
C LEU A 75 -19.81 -12.41 3.13
N LYS A 76 -20.98 -11.77 3.16
CA LYS A 76 -21.87 -11.72 2.00
C LYS A 76 -21.34 -10.62 1.06
N LYS A 77 -20.71 -11.01 -0.04
CA LYS A 77 -20.44 -10.09 -1.16
C LYS A 77 -21.77 -9.86 -1.89
N SER A 78 -22.24 -8.61 -1.92
CA SER A 78 -23.28 -8.16 -2.86
C SER A 78 -22.71 -8.04 -4.27
#